data_AF-A0A059FHG8-F1
#
_entry.id   AF-A0A059FHG8-F1
#
_cell.length_a   1.000
_cell.length_b   1.000
_cell.length_c   1.000
_cell.angle_alpha   90.00
_cell.angle_beta   90.00
_cell.angle_gamma   90.00
#
_symmetry.space_group_name_H-M   'P 1'
#
loop_
_entity.id
_entity.type
_entity.pdbx_description
1 polymer ?
#
loop_
_entity_poly.entity_id
_entity_poly.type
_entity_poly.pdbx_seq_one_letter_code
_entity_poly.pdbx_strand_id
1 'polypeptide(L)'
;MKHALFLAALPALLALPALADVKPADAAPFAGSWQIAFPDGEGVIVNVPQVSCEDPAVITQLDEDTLHARTPGGDMGAWDVKAFGGRFPWWREDGASLVADWVRDDAFLLAGKDATGIQTDWANAKQWTRCPAAAE
;
A
#
# COMPACT_ATOMS: atom_id res chain seq x y z
N MET A 1 51.62 -15.71 -36.38
CA MET A 1 50.15 -15.49 -36.32
C MET A 1 49.47 -16.80 -35.93
N LYS A 2 48.35 -16.72 -35.18
CA LYS A 2 47.41 -17.78 -34.74
C LYS A 2 47.56 -18.31 -33.29
N HIS A 3 47.02 -17.49 -32.40
CA HIS A 3 46.14 -17.80 -31.26
C HIS A 3 45.52 -19.21 -31.19
N ALA A 4 45.47 -19.77 -29.98
CA ALA A 4 44.37 -20.63 -29.54
C ALA A 4 44.09 -20.34 -28.05
N LEU A 5 42.91 -19.76 -27.82
CA LEU A 5 42.38 -19.30 -26.54
C LEU A 5 42.15 -20.47 -25.57
N PHE A 6 42.52 -20.26 -24.30
CA PHE A 6 41.93 -20.98 -23.18
C PHE A 6 40.50 -20.46 -22.97
N LEU A 7 39.48 -21.29 -23.23
CA LEU A 7 38.13 -21.04 -22.75
C LEU A 7 37.96 -21.68 -21.37
N ALA A 8 38.03 -20.85 -20.32
CA ALA A 8 37.49 -21.21 -19.02
C ALA A 8 35.97 -21.05 -19.08
N ALA A 9 35.24 -22.17 -19.02
CA ALA A 9 33.79 -22.15 -18.87
C ALA A 9 33.46 -21.80 -17.42
N LEU A 10 33.07 -20.54 -17.16
CA LEU A 10 32.40 -20.18 -15.91
C LEU A 10 30.97 -20.76 -15.92
N PRO A 11 30.54 -21.53 -14.91
CA PRO A 11 29.14 -21.85 -14.76
C PRO A 11 28.42 -20.57 -14.29
N ALA A 12 27.59 -20.01 -15.15
CA ALA A 12 26.63 -19.00 -14.74
C ALA A 12 25.60 -19.67 -13.82
N LEU A 13 25.78 -19.54 -12.50
CA LEU A 13 24.69 -19.77 -11.56
C LEU A 13 23.61 -18.72 -11.85
N LEU A 14 22.55 -19.14 -12.53
CA LEU A 14 21.30 -18.39 -12.61
C LEU A 14 20.76 -18.24 -11.19
N ALA A 15 21.00 -17.10 -10.57
CA ALA A 15 20.25 -16.66 -9.40
C ALA A 15 18.80 -16.43 -9.87
N LEU A 16 17.95 -17.44 -9.69
CA LEU A 16 16.51 -17.25 -9.76
C LEU A 16 16.15 -16.15 -8.74
N PRO A 17 15.42 -15.08 -9.13
CA PRO A 17 14.93 -14.13 -8.15
C PRO A 17 14.08 -14.93 -7.17
N ALA A 18 14.44 -14.88 -5.89
CA ALA A 18 13.63 -15.46 -4.84
C ALA A 18 12.22 -14.91 -5.01
N LEU A 19 11.24 -15.79 -5.26
CA LEU A 19 9.83 -15.44 -5.20
C LEU A 19 9.63 -14.84 -3.82
N ALA A 20 9.39 -13.53 -3.74
CA ALA A 20 9.24 -12.86 -2.47
C ALA A 20 8.03 -13.46 -1.76
N ASP A 21 8.24 -14.14 -0.64
CA ASP A 21 7.13 -14.66 0.17
C ASP A 21 6.35 -13.49 0.75
N VAL A 22 5.02 -13.53 0.63
CA VAL A 22 4.14 -12.61 1.34
C VAL A 22 4.19 -12.94 2.83
N LYS A 23 4.44 -11.94 3.67
CA LYS A 23 4.54 -12.11 5.14
C LYS A 23 3.55 -11.20 5.86
N PRO A 24 3.09 -11.55 7.07
CA PRO A 24 2.48 -10.59 7.99
C PRO A 24 3.33 -9.32 8.11
N ALA A 25 2.67 -8.18 8.24
CA ALA A 25 3.31 -6.89 8.44
C ALA A 25 2.66 -6.14 9.60
N ASP A 26 3.47 -5.39 10.35
CA ASP A 26 2.98 -4.57 11.45
C ASP A 26 1.92 -3.57 10.96
N ALA A 27 0.75 -3.62 11.59
CA ALA A 27 -0.39 -2.75 11.31
C ALA A 27 -0.30 -1.41 12.03
N ALA A 28 0.53 -1.29 13.07
CA ALA A 28 0.66 -0.07 13.89
C ALA A 28 0.94 1.21 13.07
N PRO A 29 1.77 1.20 12.01
CA PRO A 29 2.02 2.40 11.21
C PRO A 29 0.77 3.01 10.57
N PHE A 30 -0.25 2.19 10.26
CA PHE A 30 -1.49 2.66 9.64
C PHE A 30 -2.49 3.23 10.66
N ALA A 31 -2.35 2.94 11.96
CA ALA A 31 -3.27 3.39 12.98
C ALA A 31 -3.29 4.92 13.09
N GLY A 32 -4.48 5.51 13.22
CA GLY A 32 -4.68 6.95 13.39
C GLY A 32 -5.88 7.51 12.64
N SER A 33 -5.96 8.84 12.62
CA SER A 33 -6.96 9.62 11.88
C SER A 33 -6.38 10.14 10.57
N TRP A 34 -7.16 10.07 9.49
CA TRP A 34 -6.71 10.31 8.13
C TRP A 34 -7.70 11.14 7.34
N GLN A 35 -7.20 12.13 6.60
CA GLN A 35 -7.92 12.74 5.47
C GLN A 35 -7.71 11.88 4.22
N ILE A 36 -8.69 11.88 3.32
CA ILE A 36 -8.65 11.10 2.08
C ILE A 36 -8.93 12.02 0.90
N ALA A 37 -8.03 12.03 -0.07
CA ALA A 37 -8.16 12.79 -1.31
C ALA A 37 -7.68 11.96 -2.51
N PHE A 38 -7.84 12.49 -3.72
CA PHE A 38 -7.05 11.98 -4.84
C PHE A 38 -5.58 12.36 -4.62
N PRO A 39 -4.62 11.59 -5.15
CA PRO A 39 -3.21 11.98 -5.12
C PRO A 39 -3.00 13.30 -5.87
N ASP A 40 -2.09 14.13 -5.39
CA ASP A 40 -1.67 15.31 -6.14
C ASP A 40 -0.97 14.86 -7.44
N GLY A 41 -1.16 15.62 -8.52
CA GLY A 41 -0.62 15.25 -9.82
C GLY A 41 -0.64 16.40 -10.81
N GLU A 42 0.14 16.24 -11.88
CA GLU A 42 0.15 17.20 -12.98
C GLU A 42 -1.27 17.32 -13.58
N GLY A 43 -1.81 18.54 -13.59
CA GLY A 43 -3.19 18.81 -14.05
C GLY A 43 -4.27 18.81 -12.96
N VAL A 44 -3.95 18.50 -11.71
CA VAL A 44 -4.89 18.65 -10.58
C VAL A 44 -4.93 20.12 -10.15
N ILE A 45 -5.97 20.84 -10.57
CA ILE A 45 -6.13 22.28 -10.27
C ILE A 45 -6.77 22.50 -8.89
N VAL A 46 -7.70 21.62 -8.50
CA VAL A 46 -8.41 21.67 -7.21
C VAL A 46 -8.53 20.26 -6.68
N ASN A 47 -7.89 19.98 -5.54
CA ASN A 47 -7.97 18.70 -4.85
C ASN A 47 -8.77 18.89 -3.54
N VAL A 48 -10.09 18.75 -3.62
CA VAL A 48 -10.94 18.79 -2.41
C VAL A 48 -10.93 17.40 -1.77
N PRO A 49 -10.54 17.27 -0.49
CA PRO A 49 -10.61 16.00 0.22
C PRO A 49 -12.04 15.45 0.22
N GLN A 50 -12.17 14.15 -0.06
CA GLN A 50 -13.44 13.43 0.08
C GLN A 50 -13.75 13.13 1.55
N VAL A 51 -12.70 13.05 2.38
CA VAL A 51 -12.77 12.91 3.84
C VAL A 51 -11.80 13.93 4.41
N SER A 52 -12.27 14.79 5.31
CA SER A 52 -11.47 15.87 5.90
C SER A 52 -11.04 15.53 7.33
N CYS A 53 -10.18 16.36 7.93
CA CYS A 53 -9.73 16.11 9.32
C CYS A 53 -10.77 16.51 10.38
N GLU A 54 -11.80 17.27 10.02
CA GLU A 54 -12.94 17.57 10.90
C GLU A 54 -13.89 16.36 11.07
N ASP A 55 -13.93 15.48 10.08
CA ASP A 55 -14.65 14.19 10.12
C ASP A 55 -13.79 13.11 9.43
N PRO A 56 -12.73 12.60 10.11
CA PRO A 56 -11.69 11.82 9.47
C PRO A 56 -12.05 10.35 9.29
N ALA A 57 -11.35 9.69 8.39
CA ALA A 57 -11.26 8.24 8.41
C ALA A 57 -10.40 7.80 9.59
N VAL A 58 -10.81 6.73 10.26
CA VAL A 58 -10.14 6.21 11.44
C VAL A 58 -9.69 4.78 11.15
N ILE A 59 -8.40 4.54 11.36
CA ILE A 59 -7.80 3.21 11.33
C ILE A 59 -7.39 2.86 12.76
N THR A 60 -7.89 1.73 13.25
CA THR A 60 -7.55 1.17 14.56
C THR A 60 -6.79 -0.12 14.38
N GLN A 61 -5.65 -0.27 15.06
CA GLN A 61 -4.97 -1.57 15.13
C GLN A 61 -5.76 -2.51 16.02
N LEU A 62 -6.09 -3.71 15.52
CA LEU A 62 -6.77 -4.75 16.29
C LEU A 62 -5.78 -5.71 16.94
N ASP A 63 -4.74 -6.09 16.20
CA ASP A 63 -3.62 -6.91 16.65
C ASP A 63 -2.33 -6.55 15.87
N GLU A 64 -1.26 -7.36 15.98
CA GLU A 64 0.03 -7.07 15.35
C GLU A 64 -0.07 -6.83 13.84
N ASP A 65 -0.83 -7.65 13.10
CA ASP A 65 -0.95 -7.56 11.64
C ASP A 65 -2.38 -7.28 11.15
N THR A 66 -3.30 -6.87 12.02
CA THR A 66 -4.69 -6.59 11.66
C THR A 66 -5.10 -5.17 12.01
N LEU A 67 -5.80 -4.51 11.09
CA LEU A 67 -6.42 -3.20 11.29
C LEU A 67 -7.93 -3.24 11.05
N HIS A 68 -8.67 -2.30 11.65
CA HIS A 68 -10.05 -1.97 11.32
C HIS A 68 -10.08 -0.56 10.73
N ALA A 69 -10.68 -0.40 9.55
CA ALA A 69 -10.78 0.90 8.89
C ALA A 69 -12.24 1.35 8.80
N ARG A 70 -12.49 2.61 9.17
CA ARG A 70 -13.80 3.28 9.03
C ARG A 70 -13.61 4.63 8.36
N THR A 71 -14.55 4.99 7.50
CA THR A 71 -14.66 6.33 6.91
C THR A 71 -16.01 6.95 7.30
N PRO A 72 -16.20 8.27 7.13
CA PRO A 72 -17.54 8.87 7.24
C PRO A 72 -18.57 8.24 6.30
N GLY A 73 -18.12 7.72 5.15
CA GLY A 73 -18.97 7.03 4.18
C GLY A 73 -19.37 5.61 4.58
N GLY A 74 -18.78 5.06 5.64
CA GLY A 74 -19.11 3.72 6.14
C GLY A 74 -17.92 2.94 6.69
N ASP A 75 -18.24 1.78 7.24
CA ASP A 75 -17.28 0.81 7.75
C ASP A 75 -16.63 0.02 6.60
N MET A 76 -15.29 -0.03 6.55
CA MET A 76 -14.53 -0.79 5.56
C MET A 76 -14.19 -2.22 6.05
N GLY A 77 -14.39 -2.50 7.34
CA GLY A 77 -14.12 -3.80 7.95
C GLY A 77 -12.70 -3.97 8.49
N ALA A 78 -12.41 -5.17 8.98
CA ALA A 78 -11.10 -5.59 9.46
C ALA A 78 -10.25 -6.13 8.30
N TRP A 79 -8.94 -5.95 8.34
CA TRP A 79 -8.01 -6.30 7.27
C TRP A 79 -6.70 -6.85 7.82
N ASP A 80 -6.25 -7.97 7.26
CA ASP A 80 -4.92 -8.51 7.50
C ASP A 80 -3.90 -7.75 6.64
N VAL A 81 -2.91 -7.15 7.27
CA VAL A 81 -1.82 -6.40 6.65
C VAL A 81 -0.65 -7.33 6.38
N LYS A 82 -0.20 -7.35 5.13
CA LYS A 82 0.95 -8.13 4.68
C LYS A 82 2.05 -7.21 4.14
N ALA A 83 3.25 -7.74 3.94
CA ALA A 83 4.36 -7.08 3.26
C ALA A 83 4.76 -7.89 2.02
N PHE A 84 4.84 -7.21 0.88
CA PHE A 84 5.27 -7.80 -0.38
C PHE A 84 5.90 -6.74 -1.29
N GLY A 85 7.17 -6.91 -1.64
CA GLY A 85 7.85 -6.03 -2.60
C GLY A 85 7.86 -4.54 -2.21
N GLY A 86 7.91 -4.23 -0.91
CA GLY A 86 7.87 -2.86 -0.39
C GLY A 86 6.47 -2.26 -0.25
N ARG A 87 5.42 -3.00 -0.62
CA ARG A 87 4.01 -2.62 -0.49
C ARG A 87 3.33 -3.43 0.59
N PHE A 88 2.14 -2.96 0.96
CA PHE A 88 1.37 -3.48 2.07
C PHE A 88 -0.03 -3.93 1.63
N PRO A 89 -0.19 -5.16 1.09
CA PRO A 89 -1.50 -5.70 0.80
C PRO A 89 -2.36 -5.79 2.06
N TRP A 90 -3.63 -5.39 1.95
CA TRP A 90 -4.66 -5.56 2.96
C TRP A 90 -5.64 -6.60 2.47
N TRP A 91 -5.78 -7.70 3.18
CA TRP A 91 -6.65 -8.82 2.80
C TRP A 91 -7.81 -9.00 3.75
N ARG A 92 -8.93 -9.43 3.20
CA ARG A 92 -10.11 -9.84 3.95
C ARG A 92 -10.46 -11.28 3.62
N GLU A 93 -11.08 -11.94 4.60
CA GLU A 93 -11.55 -13.32 4.46
C GLU A 93 -12.57 -13.50 3.32
N ASP A 94 -13.33 -12.44 2.99
CA ASP A 94 -14.29 -12.45 1.89
C ASP A 94 -13.65 -12.30 0.49
N GLY A 95 -12.31 -12.25 0.43
CA GLY A 95 -11.54 -12.12 -0.80
C GLY A 95 -11.37 -10.69 -1.29
N ALA A 96 -11.92 -9.69 -0.57
CA ALA A 96 -11.61 -8.30 -0.83
C ALA A 96 -10.13 -8.03 -0.54
N SER A 97 -9.52 -7.18 -1.37
CA SER A 97 -8.10 -6.86 -1.24
C SER A 97 -7.84 -5.42 -1.65
N LEU A 98 -7.05 -4.74 -0.86
CA LEU A 98 -6.47 -3.43 -1.16
C LEU A 98 -4.95 -3.52 -1.12
N VAL A 99 -4.26 -2.52 -1.65
CA VAL A 99 -2.81 -2.41 -1.55
C VAL A 99 -2.45 -1.00 -1.11
N ALA A 100 -1.74 -0.91 0.01
CA ALA A 100 -1.16 0.33 0.49
C ALA A 100 0.29 0.49 0.01
N ASP A 101 0.65 1.71 -0.37
CA ASP A 101 2.00 2.12 -0.79
C ASP A 101 2.36 3.45 -0.13
N TRP A 102 3.36 3.44 0.76
CA TRP A 102 3.75 4.66 1.49
C TRP A 102 4.47 5.61 0.54
N VAL A 103 4.01 6.87 0.49
CA VAL A 103 4.62 7.92 -0.33
C VAL A 103 5.38 8.95 0.50
N ARG A 104 5.03 9.07 1.79
CA ARG A 104 5.70 9.86 2.83
C ARG A 104 5.45 9.21 4.19
N ASP A 105 6.16 9.62 5.23
CA ASP A 105 5.97 9.09 6.60
C ASP A 105 4.55 9.33 7.15
N ASP A 106 3.86 10.34 6.64
CA ASP A 106 2.51 10.75 7.02
C ASP A 106 1.45 10.49 5.95
N ALA A 107 1.81 9.82 4.84
CA ALA A 107 0.90 9.61 3.73
C ALA A 107 1.15 8.31 2.95
N PHE A 108 0.07 7.61 2.63
CA PHE A 108 0.11 6.44 1.75
C PHE A 108 -0.99 6.50 0.70
N LEU A 109 -0.77 5.80 -0.40
CA LEU A 109 -1.79 5.50 -1.40
C LEU A 109 -2.49 4.20 -1.01
N LEU A 110 -3.81 4.15 -1.12
CA LEU A 110 -4.60 2.94 -0.98
C LEU A 110 -5.36 2.70 -2.29
N ALA A 111 -5.11 1.55 -2.90
CA ALA A 111 -5.70 1.18 -4.18
C ALA A 111 -6.43 -0.16 -4.08
N GLY A 112 -7.55 -0.26 -4.80
CA GLY A 112 -8.25 -1.53 -5.02
C GLY A 112 -7.70 -2.30 -6.21
N LYS A 113 -8.45 -3.30 -6.64
CA LYS A 113 -8.22 -3.98 -7.92
C LYS A 113 -8.80 -3.17 -9.08
N ASP A 114 -8.18 -3.26 -10.25
CA ASP A 114 -8.69 -2.68 -11.49
C ASP A 114 -9.91 -3.45 -12.02
N ALA A 115 -10.44 -3.00 -13.16
CA ALA A 115 -11.61 -3.63 -13.79
C ALA A 115 -11.39 -5.11 -14.18
N THR A 116 -10.14 -5.57 -14.28
CA THR A 116 -9.82 -6.98 -14.53
C THR A 116 -9.86 -7.83 -13.27
N GLY A 117 -9.80 -7.21 -12.08
CA GLY A 117 -9.69 -7.89 -10.80
C GLY A 117 -8.30 -8.46 -10.51
N ILE A 118 -7.33 -8.27 -11.41
CA ILE A 118 -5.99 -8.87 -11.33
C ILE A 118 -4.96 -7.84 -10.90
N GLN A 119 -4.97 -6.64 -11.47
CA GLN A 119 -3.97 -5.62 -11.18
C GLN A 119 -4.46 -4.64 -10.12
N THR A 120 -3.53 -3.99 -9.45
CA THR A 120 -3.84 -2.87 -8.56
C THR A 120 -4.17 -1.63 -9.37
N ASP A 121 -5.31 -1.00 -9.08
CA ASP A 121 -5.76 0.21 -9.77
C ASP A 121 -5.11 1.46 -9.20
N TRP A 122 -3.85 1.69 -9.57
CA TRP A 122 -3.12 2.87 -9.15
C TRP A 122 -3.69 4.18 -9.73
N ALA A 123 -4.39 4.11 -10.87
CA ALA A 123 -5.01 5.27 -11.49
C ALA A 123 -6.15 5.84 -10.64
N ASN A 124 -6.85 4.99 -9.89
CA ASN A 124 -7.93 5.37 -8.98
C ASN A 124 -7.55 5.30 -7.49
N ALA A 125 -6.25 5.16 -7.18
CA ALA A 125 -5.77 5.14 -5.80
C ALA A 125 -6.18 6.42 -5.05
N LYS A 126 -6.38 6.29 -3.74
CA LYS A 126 -6.65 7.43 -2.86
C LYS A 126 -5.45 7.69 -1.97
N GLN A 127 -5.08 8.95 -1.80
CA GLN A 127 -4.07 9.33 -0.83
C GLN A 127 -4.74 9.52 0.54
N TRP A 128 -4.25 8.76 1.51
CA TRP A 128 -4.56 8.89 2.92
C TRP A 128 -3.44 9.71 3.54
N THR A 129 -3.74 10.90 4.04
CA THR A 129 -2.76 11.77 4.72
C THR A 129 -3.16 11.89 6.18
N ARG A 130 -2.19 11.74 7.09
CA ARG A 130 -2.45 11.74 8.52
C ARG A 130 -3.00 13.11 8.93
N CYS A 131 -4.05 13.11 9.76
CA CYS A 131 -4.54 14.33 10.36
C CYS A 131 -3.57 14.84 11.43
N PRO A 132 -3.44 16.16 11.60
CA PRO A 132 -2.66 16.71 12.69
C PRO A 132 -3.22 16.22 14.02
N ALA A 133 -2.35 15.97 15.00
CA ALA A 133 -2.79 15.74 16.36
C ALA A 133 -3.64 16.95 16.80
N ALA A 134 -4.78 16.69 17.43
CA ALA A 134 -5.56 17.76 18.04
C ALA A 134 -4.62 18.50 19.01
N ALA A 135 -4.55 19.83 18.90
CA ALA A 135 -3.87 20.63 19.91
C ALA A 135 -4.63 20.41 21.23
N GLU A 136 -3.97 19.80 22.21
CA GLU A 136 -4.48 19.62 23.57
C GLU A 136 -4.72 20.96 24.27
#